data_AF-A0A931EH19-F1
#
_entry.id   AF-A0A931EH19-F1
#
_cell.length_a   1.000
_cell.length_b   1.000
_cell.length_c   1.000
_cell.angle_alpha   90.00
_cell.angle_beta   90.00
_cell.angle_gamma   90.00
#
_symmetry.space_group_name_H-M   'P 1'
#
loop_
_entity.id
_entity.type
_entity.pdbx_description
1 polymer ?
#
loop_
_entity_poly.entity_id
_entity_poly.type
_entity_poly.pdbx_seq_one_letter_code
_entity_poly.pdbx_strand_id
1 'polypeptide(L)'
;MQAHPVLRAMFRFMVGITILGFTSVASAAITLVSTSTNTAHATTSLIITKPASINIGDVMIAQIAYNDCCSISIYAPSGWTLITENDNSEGVGELLEYRVVTASEPSSYTWSFSSALNTAGGIVDYSGVGSTWPVDNYSAADGSGVTMTAPAVTATAATDRLLALFGGLGNNAWTDPAGMVKRWGLHTGPDAWLADQALSVSGSTGTRTSRQTISGYWVAALTALYPAPIPIISGTTYYVDSVGGNDSNSGTSISVAWKTIAHVETKLSSLNPGDGVLFKGGDTWNEEFDLGQTTSESVTGSAPSPIVFSSYGNGQPILDEYSTTNCSSTNDYCNFCVDAVNPTAIN
;
A
#
# COMPACT_ATOMS: atom_id res chain seq x y z
N MET A 1 11.60 26.57 -35.85
CA MET A 1 10.92 26.25 -34.58
C MET A 1 10.07 25.01 -34.83
N GLN A 2 10.55 23.83 -34.44
CA GLN A 2 9.78 22.60 -34.53
C GLN A 2 10.18 21.75 -33.33
N ALA A 3 9.25 21.61 -32.38
CA ALA A 3 9.46 20.86 -31.15
C ALA A 3 9.23 19.37 -31.44
N HIS A 4 10.22 18.55 -31.10
CA HIS A 4 10.10 17.10 -31.05
C HIS A 4 9.30 16.68 -29.80
N PRO A 5 8.40 15.69 -29.88
CA PRO A 5 7.84 15.07 -28.69
C PRO A 5 8.89 14.15 -28.05
N VAL A 6 9.22 14.42 -26.79
CA VAL A 6 10.11 13.58 -25.99
C VAL A 6 9.33 12.33 -25.57
N LEU A 7 9.58 11.23 -26.28
CA LEU A 7 9.20 9.88 -25.88
C LEU A 7 10.01 9.49 -24.63
N ARG A 8 9.44 9.65 -23.43
CA ARG A 8 10.04 9.10 -22.20
C ARG A 8 9.69 7.61 -22.09
N ALA A 9 10.39 6.80 -22.89
CA ALA A 9 10.49 5.37 -22.63
C ALA A 9 11.31 5.19 -21.34
N MET A 10 10.67 4.79 -20.25
CA MET A 10 11.37 4.28 -19.07
C MET A 10 11.98 2.91 -19.43
N PHE A 11 13.21 2.93 -19.95
CA PHE A 11 14.02 1.73 -20.09
C PHE A 11 14.36 1.21 -18.69
N ARG A 12 13.72 0.12 -18.28
CA ARG A 12 14.14 -0.67 -17.11
C ARG A 12 15.52 -1.26 -17.43
N PHE A 13 16.56 -0.79 -16.74
CA PHE A 13 17.80 -1.56 -16.62
C PHE A 13 17.51 -2.75 -15.71
N MET A 14 17.28 -3.91 -16.33
CA MET A 14 17.29 -5.18 -15.61
C MET A 14 18.75 -5.51 -15.31
N VAL A 15 19.27 -5.00 -14.19
CA VAL A 15 20.50 -5.53 -13.62
C VAL A 15 20.18 -6.96 -13.21
N GLY A 16 20.84 -7.92 -13.84
CA GLY A 16 20.83 -9.32 -13.41
C GLY A 16 21.45 -9.41 -12.03
N ILE A 17 20.62 -9.23 -10.99
CA ILE A 17 20.94 -9.63 -9.63
C ILE A 17 20.87 -11.16 -9.62
N THR A 18 22.03 -11.79 -9.51
CA THR A 18 22.15 -13.16 -9.03
C THR A 18 21.35 -13.25 -7.74
N ILE A 19 20.25 -14.01 -7.76
CA ILE A 19 19.43 -14.28 -6.58
C ILE A 19 20.27 -15.13 -5.62
N LEU A 20 21.06 -14.47 -4.78
CA LEU A 20 21.49 -15.02 -3.51
C LEU A 20 20.21 -15.18 -2.69
N GLY A 21 19.93 -16.41 -2.26
CA GLY A 21 18.66 -16.78 -1.63
C GLY A 21 18.22 -15.76 -0.60
N PHE A 22 17.09 -15.11 -0.86
CA PHE A 22 16.42 -14.28 0.14
C PHE A 22 15.89 -15.23 1.22
N THR A 23 16.44 -15.13 2.42
CA THR A 23 15.73 -15.60 3.62
C THR A 23 14.41 -14.84 3.67
N SER A 24 13.29 -15.55 3.73
CA SER A 24 11.96 -14.94 3.83
C SER A 24 11.91 -13.99 5.02
N VAL A 25 11.75 -12.70 4.77
CA VAL A 25 11.32 -11.75 5.80
C VAL A 25 9.84 -11.99 6.08
N ALA A 26 9.46 -11.98 7.36
CA ALA A 26 8.06 -12.03 7.74
C ALA A 26 7.34 -10.81 7.13
N SER A 27 6.07 -10.95 6.79
CA SER A 27 5.30 -9.92 6.11
C SER A 27 3.92 -9.79 6.74
N ALA A 28 3.39 -8.56 6.78
CA ALA A 28 2.07 -8.31 7.36
C ALA A 28 0.98 -9.00 6.54
N ALA A 29 -0.08 -9.44 7.22
CA ALA A 29 -1.27 -9.93 6.53
C ALA A 29 -2.03 -8.73 5.94
N ILE A 30 -2.13 -8.65 4.61
CA ILE A 30 -2.92 -7.62 3.95
C ILE A 30 -4.40 -7.88 4.26
N THR A 31 -5.09 -6.89 4.83
CA THR A 31 -6.48 -7.03 5.29
C THR A 31 -7.33 -5.92 4.71
N LEU A 32 -8.56 -6.25 4.29
CA LEU A 32 -9.53 -5.25 3.86
C LEU A 32 -9.94 -4.37 5.05
N VAL A 33 -9.85 -3.06 4.88
CA VAL A 33 -10.36 -2.08 5.86
C VAL A 33 -11.78 -1.68 5.48
N SER A 34 -11.96 -1.05 4.31
CA SER A 34 -13.29 -0.65 3.84
C SER A 34 -13.32 -0.40 2.34
N THR A 35 -14.52 -0.12 1.81
CA THR A 35 -14.73 0.24 0.41
C THR A 35 -15.68 1.43 0.30
N SER A 36 -15.60 2.12 -0.83
CA SER A 36 -16.54 3.17 -1.23
C SER A 36 -16.72 3.07 -2.75
N THR A 37 -17.93 3.29 -3.25
CA THR A 37 -18.24 3.22 -4.68
C THR A 37 -19.10 4.41 -5.10
N ASN A 38 -19.02 4.77 -6.37
CA ASN A 38 -19.97 5.70 -6.97
C ASN A 38 -20.09 5.45 -8.48
N THR A 39 -21.14 6.01 -9.08
CA THR A 39 -21.34 6.07 -10.52
C THR A 39 -21.73 7.49 -10.93
N ALA A 40 -21.40 7.86 -12.16
CA ALA A 40 -21.76 9.16 -12.71
C ALA A 40 -22.12 9.01 -14.19
N HIS A 41 -23.11 9.76 -14.66
CA HIS A 41 -23.68 9.62 -16.00
C HIS A 41 -23.70 10.94 -16.73
N ALA A 42 -23.12 10.99 -17.93
CA ALA A 42 -22.99 12.19 -18.74
C ALA A 42 -22.39 13.38 -17.97
N THR A 43 -21.33 13.12 -17.20
CA THR A 43 -20.64 14.11 -16.36
C THR A 43 -19.15 14.18 -16.67
N THR A 44 -18.52 15.32 -16.35
CA THR A 44 -17.08 15.53 -16.48
C THR A 44 -16.29 15.16 -15.22
N SER A 45 -16.91 14.48 -14.26
CA SER A 45 -16.21 14.02 -13.05
C SER A 45 -16.87 12.83 -12.38
N LEU A 46 -16.08 11.98 -11.74
CA LEU A 46 -16.53 10.97 -10.79
C LEU A 46 -16.00 11.34 -9.40
N ILE A 47 -16.89 11.48 -8.43
CA ILE A 47 -16.55 11.79 -7.03
C ILE A 47 -16.79 10.54 -6.19
N ILE A 48 -15.77 10.01 -5.54
CA ILE A 48 -15.90 8.86 -4.65
C ILE A 48 -15.55 9.30 -3.24
N THR A 49 -16.45 9.06 -2.28
CA THR A 49 -16.20 9.34 -0.87
C THR A 49 -14.99 8.55 -0.39
N LYS A 50 -14.12 9.17 0.40
CA LYS A 50 -13.01 8.47 1.03
C LYS A 50 -13.55 7.27 1.83
N PRO A 51 -12.94 6.07 1.73
CA PRO A 51 -13.33 4.94 2.56
C PRO A 51 -13.31 5.28 4.06
N ALA A 52 -14.14 4.59 4.85
CA ALA A 52 -14.23 4.80 6.29
C ALA A 52 -13.08 4.11 7.02
N SER A 53 -12.73 4.60 8.22
CA SER A 53 -11.79 3.93 9.13
C SER A 53 -10.37 3.71 8.60
N ILE A 54 -9.96 4.45 7.56
CA ILE A 54 -8.59 4.41 7.05
C ILE A 54 -7.60 4.91 8.11
N ASN A 55 -6.38 4.37 8.08
CA ASN A 55 -5.27 4.74 8.95
C ASN A 55 -4.07 5.16 8.09
N ILE A 56 -3.21 5.99 8.67
CA ILE A 56 -1.96 6.39 8.00
C ILE A 56 -1.17 5.12 7.64
N GLY A 57 -0.68 5.04 6.40
CA GLY A 57 0.05 3.88 5.89
C GLY A 57 -0.82 2.80 5.23
N ASP A 58 -2.15 2.84 5.38
CA ASP A 58 -3.05 2.00 4.58
C ASP A 58 -2.88 2.34 3.09
N VAL A 59 -3.21 1.38 2.22
CA VAL A 59 -3.14 1.57 0.76
C VAL A 59 -4.53 1.46 0.16
N MET A 60 -4.95 2.57 -0.43
CA MET A 60 -6.16 2.65 -1.23
C MET A 60 -5.86 2.31 -2.69
N ILE A 61 -6.72 1.49 -3.30
CA ILE A 61 -6.73 1.20 -4.74
C ILE A 61 -8.04 1.73 -5.32
N ALA A 62 -7.93 2.54 -6.36
CA ALA A 62 -9.06 3.05 -7.13
C ALA A 62 -9.20 2.30 -8.45
N GLN A 63 -10.44 1.98 -8.80
CA GLN A 63 -10.84 1.53 -10.14
C GLN A 63 -11.83 2.55 -10.70
N ILE A 64 -11.57 3.03 -11.91
CA ILE A 64 -12.45 3.92 -12.65
C ILE A 64 -12.70 3.31 -14.03
N ALA A 65 -13.88 2.70 -14.22
CA ALA A 65 -14.34 2.26 -15.54
C ALA A 65 -15.08 3.41 -16.23
N TYR A 66 -14.86 3.58 -17.53
CA TYR A 66 -15.44 4.65 -18.35
C TYR A 66 -15.84 4.13 -19.73
N ASN A 67 -16.83 4.79 -20.35
CA ASN A 67 -17.34 4.44 -21.69
C ASN A 67 -16.68 5.26 -22.82
N ASP A 68 -15.36 5.32 -22.79
CA ASP A 68 -14.49 5.81 -23.87
C ASP A 68 -13.24 4.92 -23.87
N CYS A 69 -12.31 5.13 -24.80
CA CYS A 69 -11.07 4.37 -24.91
C CYS A 69 -9.87 5.21 -25.39
N CYS A 70 -10.13 6.29 -26.12
CA CYS A 70 -9.13 6.71 -27.10
C CYS A 70 -8.99 8.23 -27.26
N SER A 71 -9.94 9.00 -26.73
CA SER A 71 -9.94 10.46 -26.87
C SER A 71 -10.10 11.23 -25.56
N ILE A 72 -10.38 10.52 -24.47
CA ILE A 72 -10.54 11.13 -23.16
C ILE A 72 -9.17 11.39 -22.51
N SER A 73 -9.07 12.49 -21.77
CA SER A 73 -8.01 12.68 -20.80
C SER A 73 -8.63 12.61 -19.41
N ILE A 74 -8.05 11.76 -18.55
CA ILE A 74 -8.46 11.59 -17.16
C ILE A 74 -7.45 12.32 -16.27
N TYR A 75 -7.97 13.11 -15.34
CA TYR A 75 -7.18 13.86 -14.37
C TYR A 75 -7.45 13.28 -12.99
N ALA A 76 -6.48 12.52 -12.48
CA ALA A 76 -6.54 11.93 -11.15
C ALA A 76 -6.44 13.01 -10.05
N PRO A 77 -7.04 12.78 -8.88
CA PRO A 77 -6.80 13.60 -7.71
C PRO A 77 -5.31 13.59 -7.32
N SER A 78 -4.85 14.65 -6.66
CA SER A 78 -3.43 14.77 -6.25
C SER A 78 -2.99 13.61 -5.35
N GLY A 79 -1.79 13.08 -5.62
CA GLY A 79 -1.14 12.03 -4.84
C GLY A 79 -1.71 10.62 -5.03
N TRP A 80 -2.43 10.39 -6.13
CA TRP A 80 -2.65 9.05 -6.68
C TRP A 80 -1.53 8.70 -7.67
N THR A 81 -1.19 7.42 -7.75
CA THR A 81 -0.16 6.88 -8.64
C THR A 81 -0.77 5.83 -9.54
N LEU A 82 -0.55 5.96 -10.84
CA LEU A 82 -1.02 5.02 -11.85
C LEU A 82 -0.45 3.60 -11.64
N ILE A 83 -1.35 2.61 -11.59
CA ILE A 83 -0.99 1.20 -11.73
C ILE A 83 -1.01 0.86 -13.21
N THR A 84 -2.18 1.03 -13.84
CA THR A 84 -2.39 0.77 -15.26
C THR A 84 -3.62 1.54 -15.75
N GLU A 85 -3.58 1.97 -17.00
CA GLU A 85 -4.74 2.41 -17.76
C GLU A 85 -4.87 1.44 -18.94
N ASN A 86 -6.04 0.84 -19.10
CA ASN A 86 -6.28 -0.18 -20.11
C ASN A 86 -7.55 0.16 -20.88
N ASP A 87 -7.39 0.39 -22.18
CA ASP A 87 -8.46 0.82 -23.06
C ASP A 87 -8.72 -0.22 -24.13
N ASN A 88 -9.98 -0.62 -24.24
CA ASN A 88 -10.48 -1.35 -25.38
C ASN A 88 -10.93 -0.34 -26.44
N SER A 89 -10.38 -0.41 -27.65
CA SER A 89 -10.64 0.54 -28.74
C SER A 89 -12.12 0.65 -29.16
N GLU A 90 -12.98 -0.23 -28.65
CA GLU A 90 -14.41 -0.29 -28.91
C GLU A 90 -15.23 0.46 -27.83
N GLY A 91 -14.59 1.30 -27.02
CA GLY A 91 -15.24 2.34 -26.22
C GLY A 91 -15.42 2.02 -24.74
N VAL A 92 -14.60 1.12 -24.17
CA VAL A 92 -14.50 0.93 -22.72
C VAL A 92 -13.06 1.00 -22.27
N GLY A 93 -12.83 1.71 -21.18
CA GLY A 93 -11.54 1.78 -20.55
C GLY A 93 -11.65 1.64 -19.03
N GLU A 94 -10.51 1.35 -18.43
CA GLU A 94 -10.34 1.17 -17.00
C GLU A 94 -9.01 1.81 -16.55
N LEU A 95 -9.12 2.70 -15.59
CA LEU A 95 -7.99 3.33 -14.91
C LEU A 95 -7.87 2.75 -13.50
N LEU A 96 -6.69 2.22 -13.19
CA LEU A 96 -6.33 1.71 -11.87
C LEU A 96 -5.20 2.54 -11.27
N GLU A 97 -5.40 2.99 -10.04
CA GLU A 97 -4.44 3.82 -9.32
C GLU A 97 -4.34 3.40 -7.86
N TYR A 98 -3.22 3.72 -7.21
CA TYR A 98 -3.08 3.57 -5.77
C TYR A 98 -2.74 4.88 -5.08
N ARG A 99 -3.03 4.93 -3.78
CA ARG A 99 -2.62 5.99 -2.87
C ARG A 99 -2.29 5.40 -1.51
N VAL A 100 -1.14 5.80 -0.98
CA VAL A 100 -0.80 5.55 0.43
C VAL A 100 -1.48 6.61 1.28
N VAL A 101 -2.26 6.19 2.27
CA VAL A 101 -3.01 7.07 3.16
C VAL A 101 -2.03 7.88 4.01
N THR A 102 -2.24 9.19 4.03
CA THR A 102 -1.47 10.16 4.82
C THR A 102 -2.32 10.74 5.96
N ALA A 103 -1.72 11.58 6.80
CA ALA A 103 -2.46 12.30 7.84
C ALA A 103 -3.49 13.31 7.28
N SER A 104 -3.40 13.67 5.99
CA SER A 104 -4.22 14.68 5.34
C SER A 104 -4.96 14.11 4.14
N GLU A 105 -6.11 13.49 4.40
CA GLU A 105 -6.99 12.97 3.35
C GLU A 105 -8.29 13.79 3.23
N PRO A 106 -8.75 14.14 2.01
CA PRO A 106 -10.01 14.84 1.82
C PRO A 106 -11.21 13.95 2.15
N SER A 107 -12.41 14.52 2.34
CA SER A 107 -13.63 13.71 2.52
C SER A 107 -14.00 12.86 1.30
N SER A 108 -13.52 13.24 0.12
CA SER A 108 -13.77 12.58 -1.15
C SER A 108 -12.65 12.85 -2.15
N TYR A 109 -12.50 11.96 -3.12
CA TYR A 109 -11.59 12.12 -4.26
C TYR A 109 -12.39 12.34 -5.54
N THR A 110 -11.86 13.19 -6.42
CA THR A 110 -12.51 13.57 -7.67
C THR A 110 -11.60 13.27 -8.86
N TRP A 111 -12.02 12.33 -9.69
CA TRP A 111 -11.46 12.14 -11.03
C TRP A 111 -12.20 13.06 -11.98
N SER A 112 -11.48 13.86 -12.77
CA SER A 112 -12.06 14.78 -13.75
C SER A 112 -11.75 14.32 -15.18
N PHE A 113 -12.61 14.67 -16.13
CA PHE A 113 -12.54 14.19 -17.51
C PHE A 113 -12.58 15.38 -18.48
N SER A 114 -11.87 15.28 -19.61
CA SER A 114 -11.86 16.33 -20.65
C SER A 114 -13.20 16.51 -21.37
N SER A 115 -14.10 15.53 -21.28
CA SER A 115 -15.46 15.55 -21.82
C SER A 115 -16.42 14.76 -20.92
N ALA A 116 -17.73 14.85 -21.17
CA ALA A 116 -18.73 14.15 -20.38
C ALA A 116 -18.79 12.66 -20.75
N LEU A 117 -18.64 11.78 -19.76
CA LEU A 117 -18.70 10.32 -19.89
C LEU A 117 -19.65 9.71 -18.86
N ASN A 118 -19.98 8.43 -19.07
CA ASN A 118 -20.51 7.57 -18.01
C ASN A 118 -19.34 6.85 -17.36
N THR A 119 -19.35 6.80 -16.03
CA THR A 119 -18.29 6.18 -15.24
C THR A 119 -18.85 5.42 -14.05
N ALA A 120 -18.11 4.39 -13.65
CA ALA A 120 -18.41 3.58 -12.48
C ALA A 120 -17.10 3.18 -11.82
N GLY A 121 -17.06 3.15 -10.50
CA GLY A 121 -15.82 2.85 -9.82
C GLY A 121 -15.93 2.77 -8.33
N GLY A 122 -14.81 2.42 -7.72
CA GLY A 122 -14.68 2.32 -6.28
C GLY A 122 -13.26 2.55 -5.81
N ILE A 123 -13.17 2.84 -4.52
CA ILE A 123 -11.92 2.83 -3.77
C ILE A 123 -12.04 1.68 -2.77
N VAL A 124 -11.05 0.79 -2.78
CA VAL A 124 -10.85 -0.22 -1.74
C VAL A 124 -9.65 0.17 -0.90
N ASP A 125 -9.75 0.05 0.41
CA ASP A 125 -8.69 0.34 1.35
C ASP A 125 -8.18 -0.95 2.01
N TYR A 126 -6.86 -1.11 2.06
CA TYR A 126 -6.20 -2.26 2.69
C TYR A 126 -5.13 -1.81 3.68
N SER A 127 -5.13 -2.45 4.85
CA SER A 127 -4.05 -2.36 5.82
C SER A 127 -3.00 -3.44 5.55
N GLY A 128 -1.76 -3.19 5.98
CA GLY A 128 -0.66 -4.18 5.89
C GLY A 128 -0.04 -4.32 4.50
N VAL A 129 -0.38 -3.43 3.56
CA VAL A 129 0.31 -3.28 2.27
C VAL A 129 1.57 -2.43 2.48
N GLY A 130 2.67 -2.73 1.79
CA GLY A 130 3.91 -1.96 1.90
C GLY A 130 3.76 -0.57 1.30
N SER A 131 4.09 0.49 2.06
CA SER A 131 3.91 1.88 1.63
C SER A 131 4.94 2.35 0.59
N THR A 132 6.14 1.76 0.56
CA THR A 132 7.19 2.13 -0.42
C THR A 132 6.94 1.53 -1.80
N TRP A 133 6.45 0.29 -1.84
CA TRP A 133 6.17 -0.46 -3.07
C TRP A 133 4.84 -1.20 -2.95
N PRO A 134 3.70 -0.51 -3.00
CA PRO A 134 2.40 -1.14 -2.72
C PRO A 134 1.97 -2.19 -3.73
N VAL A 135 2.39 -2.04 -4.99
CA VAL A 135 2.09 -2.97 -6.08
C VAL A 135 3.32 -3.82 -6.37
N ASP A 136 3.20 -5.14 -6.17
CA ASP A 136 4.23 -6.10 -6.52
C ASP A 136 4.30 -6.28 -8.05
N ASN A 137 3.13 -6.57 -8.64
CA ASN A 137 3.02 -6.86 -10.06
C ASN A 137 1.60 -6.59 -10.57
N TYR A 138 1.47 -6.30 -11.86
CA TYR A 138 0.18 -6.15 -12.50
C TYR A 138 0.21 -6.62 -13.95
N SER A 139 -0.97 -6.94 -14.48
CA SER A 139 -1.20 -7.20 -15.90
C SER A 139 -2.58 -6.72 -16.30
N ALA A 140 -2.75 -6.40 -17.57
CA ALA A 140 -4.02 -5.97 -18.14
C ALA A 140 -4.24 -6.62 -19.52
N ALA A 141 -5.49 -6.79 -19.89
CA ALA A 141 -5.93 -7.23 -21.20
C ALA A 141 -7.31 -6.68 -21.53
N ASP A 142 -7.62 -6.57 -22.80
CA ASP A 142 -8.93 -6.24 -23.32
C ASP A 142 -9.44 -7.34 -24.26
N GLY A 143 -10.72 -7.29 -24.60
CA GLY A 143 -11.28 -8.17 -25.61
C GLY A 143 -12.79 -8.05 -25.80
N SER A 144 -13.36 -9.06 -26.43
CA SER A 144 -14.81 -9.17 -26.64
C SER A 144 -15.31 -10.57 -26.29
N GLY A 145 -16.62 -10.72 -26.15
CA GLY A 145 -17.25 -12.00 -25.85
C GLY A 145 -17.82 -12.06 -24.45
N VAL A 146 -18.18 -13.27 -24.00
CA VAL A 146 -18.80 -13.47 -22.68
C VAL A 146 -17.80 -13.74 -21.56
N THR A 147 -16.56 -14.11 -21.90
CA THR A 147 -15.50 -14.44 -20.94
C THR A 147 -14.48 -13.32 -20.92
N MET A 148 -14.36 -12.66 -19.77
CA MET A 148 -13.38 -11.61 -19.52
C MET A 148 -12.20 -12.21 -18.77
N THR A 149 -10.98 -12.01 -19.26
CA THR A 149 -9.80 -12.69 -18.73
C THR A 149 -8.75 -11.68 -18.30
N ALA A 150 -8.52 -11.60 -16.99
CA ALA A 150 -7.38 -10.91 -16.43
C ALA A 150 -6.14 -11.83 -16.52
N PRO A 151 -5.04 -11.42 -17.19
CA PRO A 151 -3.87 -12.26 -17.34
C PRO A 151 -3.21 -12.60 -15.99
N ALA A 152 -2.40 -13.65 -15.96
CA ALA A 152 -1.69 -14.04 -14.74
C ALA A 152 -0.56 -13.04 -14.45
N VAL A 153 -0.36 -12.76 -13.15
CA VAL A 153 0.83 -12.07 -12.64
C VAL A 153 1.72 -13.03 -11.86
N THR A 154 2.99 -12.67 -11.68
CA THR A 154 3.90 -13.36 -10.77
C THR A 154 3.95 -12.59 -9.46
N ALA A 155 3.42 -13.19 -8.40
CA ALA A 155 3.49 -12.69 -7.03
C ALA A 155 4.86 -13.06 -6.41
N THR A 156 5.56 -12.10 -5.83
CA THR A 156 6.88 -12.32 -5.24
C THR A 156 6.80 -12.69 -3.76
N ALA A 157 5.74 -12.30 -3.04
CA ALA A 157 5.49 -12.74 -1.67
C ALA A 157 4.27 -13.67 -1.56
N ALA A 158 4.39 -14.65 -0.66
CA ALA A 158 3.33 -15.64 -0.45
C ALA A 158 2.08 -15.06 0.22
N THR A 159 2.18 -13.88 0.83
CA THR A 159 1.06 -13.19 1.50
C THR A 159 0.56 -11.97 0.71
N ASP A 160 0.90 -11.89 -0.58
CA ASP A 160 0.33 -10.89 -1.48
C ASP A 160 -1.19 -10.95 -1.49
N ARG A 161 -1.81 -9.80 -1.76
CA ARG A 161 -3.26 -9.69 -1.98
C ARG A 161 -3.50 -9.50 -3.48
N LEU A 162 -4.16 -10.48 -4.09
CA LEU A 162 -4.49 -10.45 -5.51
C LEU A 162 -5.85 -9.78 -5.73
N LEU A 163 -5.91 -8.76 -6.58
CA LEU A 163 -7.12 -8.06 -6.99
C LEU A 163 -7.38 -8.36 -8.47
N ALA A 164 -8.59 -8.84 -8.78
CA ALA A 164 -9.08 -8.99 -10.15
C ALA A 164 -10.12 -7.92 -10.43
N LEU A 165 -9.83 -7.09 -11.42
CA LEU A 165 -10.61 -5.92 -11.81
C LEU A 165 -11.12 -6.12 -13.24
N PHE A 166 -12.37 -5.76 -13.47
CA PHE A 166 -13.02 -5.90 -14.77
C PHE A 166 -13.88 -4.67 -15.06
N GLY A 167 -13.83 -4.21 -16.30
CA GLY A 167 -14.69 -3.18 -16.87
C GLY A 167 -15.38 -3.67 -18.14
N GLY A 168 -16.59 -3.17 -18.43
CA GLY A 168 -17.33 -3.61 -19.61
C GLY A 168 -18.46 -2.68 -20.04
N LEU A 169 -18.82 -2.77 -21.32
CA LEU A 169 -19.95 -2.05 -21.91
C LEU A 169 -21.24 -2.84 -21.73
N GLY A 170 -22.10 -2.39 -20.82
CA GLY A 170 -23.42 -2.99 -20.62
C GLY A 170 -24.04 -2.63 -19.29
N ASN A 171 -25.13 -3.32 -18.95
CA ASN A 171 -25.68 -3.40 -17.61
C ASN A 171 -25.94 -4.90 -17.41
N ASN A 172 -24.84 -5.65 -17.28
CA ASN A 172 -24.84 -7.10 -17.45
C ASN A 172 -24.53 -7.77 -16.12
N ALA A 173 -25.33 -8.74 -15.69
CA ALA A 173 -24.97 -9.54 -14.52
C ALA A 173 -23.68 -10.34 -14.80
N TRP A 174 -22.70 -10.26 -13.89
CA TRP A 174 -21.42 -10.96 -14.02
C TRP A 174 -21.25 -12.02 -12.93
N THR A 175 -20.43 -13.03 -13.22
CA THR A 175 -20.01 -14.03 -12.23
C THR A 175 -18.74 -13.60 -11.52
N ASP A 176 -18.66 -13.88 -10.23
CA ASP A 176 -17.44 -13.68 -9.45
C ASP A 176 -16.30 -14.59 -9.94
N PRO A 177 -15.06 -14.09 -10.04
CA PRO A 177 -13.90 -14.93 -10.30
C PRO A 177 -13.74 -16.01 -9.24
N ALA A 178 -13.47 -17.25 -9.68
CA ALA A 178 -13.37 -18.39 -8.78
C ALA A 178 -12.28 -18.19 -7.71
N GLY A 179 -12.63 -18.48 -6.45
CA GLY A 179 -11.71 -18.36 -5.31
C GLY A 179 -11.46 -16.94 -4.81
N MET A 180 -12.17 -15.94 -5.35
CA MET A 180 -12.06 -14.54 -4.94
C MET A 180 -13.33 -14.05 -4.23
N VAL A 181 -13.17 -13.05 -3.36
CA VAL A 181 -14.26 -12.41 -2.64
C VAL A 181 -14.59 -11.08 -3.31
N LYS A 182 -15.83 -10.92 -3.75
CA LYS A 182 -16.32 -9.67 -4.35
C LYS A 182 -16.24 -8.51 -3.36
N ARG A 183 -15.79 -7.35 -3.86
CA ARG A 183 -15.83 -6.06 -3.16
C ARG A 183 -16.89 -5.13 -3.71
N TRP A 184 -17.05 -5.11 -5.03
CA TRP A 184 -18.20 -4.49 -5.69
C TRP A 184 -18.45 -5.10 -7.07
N GLY A 185 -19.68 -4.86 -7.54
CA GLY A 185 -20.11 -5.09 -8.90
C GLY A 185 -21.14 -4.02 -9.25
N LEU A 186 -20.74 -3.03 -10.04
CA LEU A 186 -21.56 -1.90 -10.44
C LEU A 186 -22.04 -2.12 -11.86
N HIS A 187 -23.35 -1.99 -12.08
CA HIS A 187 -23.98 -2.24 -13.37
C HIS A 187 -24.67 -1.00 -13.93
N THR A 188 -23.90 -0.15 -14.61
CA THR A 188 -24.34 1.20 -14.97
C THR A 188 -24.01 1.60 -16.41
N GLY A 189 -23.25 0.81 -17.18
CA GLY A 189 -22.87 1.17 -18.55
C GLY A 189 -22.00 2.43 -18.61
N PRO A 190 -20.79 2.40 -18.02
CA PRO A 190 -19.93 1.23 -17.86
C PRO A 190 -20.17 0.43 -16.57
N ASP A 191 -19.83 -0.85 -16.63
CA ASP A 191 -19.81 -1.75 -15.49
C ASP A 191 -18.40 -1.81 -14.90
N ALA A 192 -18.31 -1.91 -13.57
CA ALA A 192 -17.04 -2.01 -12.84
C ALA A 192 -17.13 -3.10 -11.78
N TRP A 193 -16.13 -3.97 -11.72
CA TRP A 193 -16.08 -5.10 -10.80
C TRP A 193 -14.72 -5.24 -10.16
N LEU A 194 -14.71 -5.50 -8.85
CA LEU A 194 -13.52 -5.87 -8.10
C LEU A 194 -13.81 -7.10 -7.24
N ALA A 195 -12.91 -8.07 -7.31
CA ALA A 195 -12.81 -9.15 -6.33
C ALA A 195 -11.35 -9.32 -5.87
N ASP A 196 -11.13 -9.78 -4.64
CA ASP A 196 -9.78 -10.03 -4.12
C ASP A 196 -9.59 -11.45 -3.55
N GLN A 197 -8.33 -11.84 -3.40
CA GLN A 197 -7.93 -13.10 -2.78
C GLN A 197 -6.59 -12.94 -2.04
N ALA A 198 -6.51 -13.44 -0.80
CA ALA A 198 -5.23 -13.61 -0.12
C ALA A 198 -4.47 -14.76 -0.77
N LEU A 199 -3.22 -14.54 -1.14
CA LEU A 199 -2.35 -15.63 -1.55
C LEU A 199 -1.78 -16.35 -0.34
N SER A 200 -1.34 -17.59 -0.55
CA SER A 200 -0.63 -18.41 0.43
C SER A 200 0.69 -18.97 -0.10
N VAL A 201 1.01 -18.67 -1.36
CA VAL A 201 2.22 -19.10 -2.08
C VAL A 201 2.63 -17.99 -3.04
N SER A 202 3.93 -17.82 -3.23
CA SER A 202 4.47 -16.95 -4.29
C SER A 202 4.53 -17.71 -5.62
N GLY A 203 4.73 -16.97 -6.71
CA GLY A 203 4.81 -17.49 -8.07
C GLY A 203 3.64 -17.05 -8.93
N SER A 204 3.39 -17.80 -10.02
CA SER A 204 2.30 -17.47 -10.94
C SER A 204 0.94 -17.62 -10.26
N THR A 205 0.14 -16.57 -10.33
CA THR A 205 -1.21 -16.52 -9.76
C THR A 205 -2.24 -17.27 -10.59
N GLY A 206 -1.91 -17.62 -11.84
CA GLY A 206 -2.89 -18.03 -12.85
C GLY A 206 -3.79 -16.88 -13.29
N THR A 207 -4.51 -17.05 -14.39
CA THR A 207 -5.48 -16.04 -14.84
C THR A 207 -6.67 -15.96 -13.89
N ARG A 208 -7.40 -14.84 -13.93
CA ARG A 208 -8.72 -14.73 -13.31
C ARG A 208 -9.74 -14.43 -14.39
N THR A 209 -10.90 -15.06 -14.30
CA THR A 209 -11.97 -14.90 -15.27
C THR A 209 -13.25 -14.49 -14.60
N SER A 210 -13.95 -13.56 -15.21
CA SER A 210 -15.35 -13.25 -14.91
C SER A 210 -16.15 -13.46 -16.19
N ARG A 211 -17.43 -13.79 -16.05
CA ARG A 211 -18.30 -14.09 -17.18
C ARG A 211 -19.53 -13.19 -17.15
N GLN A 212 -19.76 -12.48 -18.25
CA GLN A 212 -20.97 -11.69 -18.46
C GLN A 212 -22.07 -12.50 -19.14
N THR A 213 -23.34 -12.16 -18.88
CA THR A 213 -24.50 -12.86 -19.47
C THR A 213 -24.67 -12.59 -20.96
N ILE A 214 -24.23 -11.42 -21.44
CA ILE A 214 -24.36 -10.96 -22.82
C ILE A 214 -22.96 -10.64 -23.36
N SER A 215 -22.69 -11.02 -24.60
CA SER A 215 -21.41 -10.71 -25.26
C SER A 215 -21.22 -9.20 -25.37
N GLY A 216 -20.06 -8.69 -24.94
CA GLY A 216 -19.70 -7.28 -25.03
C GLY A 216 -18.20 -7.08 -25.05
N TYR A 217 -17.77 -5.83 -25.19
CA TYR A 217 -16.38 -5.43 -25.06
C TYR A 217 -16.01 -5.25 -23.59
N TRP A 218 -14.78 -5.62 -23.26
CA TRP A 218 -14.32 -5.63 -21.88
C TRP A 218 -12.84 -5.26 -21.78
N VAL A 219 -12.49 -4.84 -20.58
CA VAL A 219 -11.13 -4.62 -20.07
C VAL A 219 -11.01 -5.40 -18.76
N ALA A 220 -9.83 -5.92 -18.48
CA ALA A 220 -9.57 -6.69 -17.29
C ALA A 220 -8.13 -6.51 -16.82
N ALA A 221 -7.93 -6.44 -15.51
CA ALA A 221 -6.63 -6.36 -14.90
C ALA A 221 -6.50 -7.29 -13.69
N LEU A 222 -5.27 -7.72 -13.46
CA LEU A 222 -4.89 -8.47 -12.27
C LEU A 222 -3.75 -7.73 -11.59
N THR A 223 -3.90 -7.41 -10.31
CA THR A 223 -2.92 -6.65 -9.52
C THR A 223 -2.58 -7.42 -8.25
N ALA A 224 -1.29 -7.68 -8.02
CA ALA A 224 -0.79 -8.19 -6.75
C ALA A 224 -0.29 -7.03 -5.89
N LEU A 225 -0.87 -6.88 -4.70
CA LEU A 225 -0.40 -5.92 -3.69
C LEU A 225 0.65 -6.59 -2.82
N TYR A 226 1.77 -5.88 -2.62
CA TYR A 226 2.90 -6.36 -1.85
C TYR A 226 2.67 -6.09 -0.36
N PRO A 227 2.86 -7.08 0.53
CA PRO A 227 2.68 -6.89 1.95
C PRO A 227 3.78 -6.00 2.52
N ALA A 228 3.48 -5.26 3.58
CA ALA A 228 4.50 -4.53 4.32
C ALA A 228 5.51 -5.53 4.90
N PRO A 229 6.83 -5.32 4.68
CA PRO A 229 7.84 -6.14 5.33
C PRO A 229 7.73 -5.94 6.83
N ILE A 230 7.67 -7.04 7.60
CA ILE A 230 7.83 -6.98 9.05
C ILE A 230 9.33 -6.95 9.30
N PRO A 231 9.87 -5.87 9.88
CA PRO A 231 11.29 -5.82 10.21
C PRO A 231 11.62 -6.95 11.21
N ILE A 232 12.62 -7.76 10.89
CA ILE A 232 13.11 -8.82 11.80
C ILE A 232 14.33 -8.28 12.55
N ILE A 233 14.35 -8.47 13.87
CA ILE A 233 15.54 -8.26 14.69
C ILE A 233 16.37 -9.55 14.61
N SER A 234 17.49 -9.50 13.89
CA SER A 234 18.44 -10.62 13.75
C SER A 234 19.68 -10.48 14.64
N GLY A 235 19.83 -9.32 15.30
CA GLY A 235 20.91 -8.97 16.21
C GLY A 235 20.44 -8.87 17.66
N THR A 236 21.07 -7.99 18.43
CA THR A 236 20.73 -7.76 19.83
C THR A 236 19.41 -7.00 19.96
N THR A 237 18.53 -7.47 20.84
CA THR A 237 17.30 -6.74 21.20
C THR A 237 17.51 -5.96 22.49
N TYR A 238 17.25 -4.66 22.42
CA TYR A 238 17.24 -3.75 23.55
C TYR A 238 15.80 -3.38 23.91
N TYR A 239 15.53 -3.16 25.20
CA TYR A 239 14.19 -2.90 25.73
C TYR A 239 14.18 -1.56 26.47
N VAL A 240 13.11 -0.79 26.29
CA VAL A 240 12.89 0.51 26.93
C VAL A 240 11.55 0.48 27.67
N ASP A 241 11.54 0.83 28.95
CA ASP A 241 10.36 0.87 29.85
C ASP A 241 10.39 2.18 30.63
N SER A 242 9.46 3.10 30.34
CA SER A 242 9.41 4.43 30.96
C SER A 242 9.13 4.37 32.45
N VAL A 243 8.50 3.28 32.92
CA VAL A 243 8.06 3.11 34.30
C VAL A 243 9.07 2.29 35.09
N GLY A 244 9.36 1.08 34.64
CA GLY A 244 10.18 0.08 35.31
C GLY A 244 11.66 0.06 34.90
N GLY A 245 12.03 0.79 33.85
CA GLY A 245 13.40 0.83 33.33
C GLY A 245 14.36 1.64 34.17
N ASN A 246 15.66 1.48 33.89
CA ASN A 246 16.75 2.27 34.46
C ASN A 246 17.90 2.37 33.44
N ASP A 247 18.38 3.58 33.17
CA ASP A 247 19.45 3.84 32.18
C ASP A 247 20.85 3.34 32.62
N SER A 248 20.99 2.86 33.85
CA SER A 248 22.18 2.10 34.27
C SER A 248 22.13 0.62 33.83
N ASN A 249 21.00 0.14 33.34
CA ASN A 249 20.83 -1.25 32.92
C ASN A 249 21.49 -1.53 31.56
N SER A 250 21.70 -2.81 31.25
CA SER A 250 22.22 -3.23 29.95
C SER A 250 21.21 -3.07 28.81
N GLY A 251 19.91 -3.01 29.11
CA GLY A 251 18.84 -2.92 28.12
C GLY A 251 18.52 -4.25 27.43
N THR A 252 19.27 -5.32 27.67
CA THR A 252 19.22 -6.57 26.88
C THR A 252 18.13 -7.57 27.30
N SER A 253 17.26 -7.20 28.24
CA SER A 253 16.04 -7.95 28.56
C SER A 253 14.98 -7.04 29.20
N ILE A 254 13.72 -7.47 29.17
CA ILE A 254 12.59 -6.72 29.75
C ILE A 254 12.84 -6.37 31.23
N SER A 255 13.41 -7.27 32.03
CA SER A 255 13.66 -7.04 33.46
C SER A 255 14.81 -6.06 33.74
N VAL A 256 15.63 -5.75 32.74
CA VAL A 256 16.73 -4.79 32.82
C VAL A 256 16.67 -3.81 31.64
N ALA A 257 15.46 -3.31 31.35
CA ALA A 257 15.21 -2.32 30.32
C ALA A 257 15.87 -0.96 30.63
N TRP A 258 16.24 -0.22 29.60
CA TRP A 258 16.52 1.23 29.69
C TRP A 258 15.24 1.99 30.01
N LYS A 259 15.38 3.26 30.41
CA LYS A 259 14.25 4.09 30.83
C LYS A 259 13.91 5.17 29.81
N THR A 260 14.89 5.91 29.31
CA THR A 260 14.67 7.17 28.59
C THR A 260 15.00 7.07 27.10
N ILE A 261 14.40 7.93 26.29
CA ILE A 261 14.77 8.08 24.87
C ILE A 261 16.17 8.67 24.79
N ALA A 262 16.49 9.65 25.63
CA ALA A 262 17.83 10.24 25.69
C ALA A 262 18.93 9.17 25.86
N HIS A 263 18.68 8.11 26.63
CA HIS A 263 19.63 7.01 26.73
C HIS A 263 19.75 6.20 25.44
N VAL A 264 18.62 5.90 24.77
CA VAL A 264 18.61 5.23 23.46
C VAL A 264 19.46 6.02 22.46
N GLU A 265 19.31 7.35 22.42
CA GLU A 265 20.07 8.24 21.55
C GLU A 265 21.58 8.11 21.78
N THR A 266 22.04 7.98 23.02
CA THR A 266 23.47 7.73 23.32
C THR A 266 23.99 6.39 22.78
N LYS A 267 23.11 5.44 22.44
CA LYS A 267 23.46 4.10 21.95
C LYS A 267 23.37 3.96 20.44
N LEU A 268 22.79 4.94 19.75
CA LEU A 268 22.57 4.90 18.30
C LEU A 268 23.84 4.54 17.50
N SER A 269 24.97 5.18 17.81
CA SER A 269 26.27 4.90 17.16
C SER A 269 26.86 3.52 17.44
N SER A 270 26.32 2.79 18.42
CA SER A 270 26.75 1.43 18.79
C SER A 270 25.83 0.32 18.27
N LEU A 271 24.70 0.68 17.67
CA LEU A 271 23.79 -0.29 17.05
C LEU A 271 24.40 -0.85 15.77
N ASN A 272 24.28 -2.16 15.59
CA ASN A 272 24.75 -2.87 14.41
C ASN A 272 23.56 -3.25 13.52
N PRO A 273 23.76 -3.41 12.20
CA PRO A 273 22.73 -3.98 11.32
C PRO A 273 22.13 -5.27 11.89
N GLY A 274 20.81 -5.30 12.01
CA GLY A 274 20.04 -6.40 12.60
C GLY A 274 19.63 -6.19 14.07
N ASP A 275 20.26 -5.26 14.79
CA ASP A 275 19.87 -4.92 16.17
C ASP A 275 18.47 -4.28 16.20
N GLY A 276 17.81 -4.32 17.36
CA GLY A 276 16.55 -3.62 17.53
C GLY A 276 16.35 -3.05 18.92
N VAL A 277 15.60 -1.94 18.98
CA VAL A 277 15.22 -1.25 20.21
C VAL A 277 13.70 -1.28 20.32
N LEU A 278 13.20 -1.93 21.37
CA LEU A 278 11.78 -2.16 21.60
C LEU A 278 11.27 -1.30 22.76
N PHE A 279 10.32 -0.42 22.48
CA PHE A 279 9.63 0.40 23.48
C PHE A 279 8.44 -0.35 24.07
N LYS A 280 8.27 -0.27 25.38
CA LYS A 280 7.13 -0.93 26.04
C LYS A 280 5.80 -0.31 25.59
N GLY A 281 4.88 -1.15 25.15
CA GLY A 281 3.53 -0.76 24.79
C GLY A 281 2.76 -0.19 25.99
N GLY A 282 1.96 0.84 25.73
CA GLY A 282 1.15 1.52 26.75
C GLY A 282 1.91 2.57 27.57
N ASP A 283 3.22 2.63 27.45
CA ASP A 283 4.06 3.66 28.08
C ASP A 283 4.06 4.95 27.24
N THR A 284 4.40 6.07 27.88
CA THR A 284 4.52 7.39 27.24
C THR A 284 5.85 8.03 27.61
N TRP A 285 6.61 8.42 26.59
CA TRP A 285 7.84 9.21 26.71
C TRP A 285 7.57 10.62 26.22
N ASN A 286 7.83 11.63 27.06
CA ASN A 286 7.69 13.04 26.71
C ASN A 286 9.08 13.61 26.38
N GLU A 287 9.76 12.98 25.43
CA GLU A 287 11.14 13.24 25.03
C GLU A 287 11.19 13.34 23.49
N GLU A 288 12.10 14.15 22.98
CA GLU A 288 12.43 14.16 21.55
C GLU A 288 13.09 12.82 21.17
N PHE A 289 12.82 12.33 19.95
CA PHE A 289 13.48 11.15 19.42
C PHE A 289 14.16 11.47 18.09
N ASP A 290 15.44 11.82 18.14
CA ASP A 290 16.26 12.11 16.97
C ASP A 290 17.17 10.91 16.62
N LEU A 291 17.05 10.43 15.38
CA LEU A 291 17.88 9.36 14.82
C LEU A 291 19.19 9.87 14.20
N GLY A 292 19.51 11.16 14.35
CA GLY A 292 20.79 11.73 13.95
C GLY A 292 20.99 11.80 12.43
N GLN A 293 19.92 11.93 11.65
CA GLN A 293 19.99 11.93 10.17
C GLN A 293 20.73 13.15 9.59
N THR A 294 21.06 14.15 10.41
CA THR A 294 21.77 15.38 10.00
C THR A 294 23.15 15.57 10.65
N THR A 295 23.58 14.65 11.52
CA THR A 295 24.85 14.73 12.26
C THR A 295 25.74 13.50 12.00
N SER A 296 26.97 13.53 12.51
CA SER A 296 27.94 12.41 12.46
C SER A 296 27.52 11.16 13.26
N GLU A 297 26.27 11.11 13.74
CA GLU A 297 25.70 10.07 14.60
C GLU A 297 24.58 9.27 13.90
N SER A 298 24.53 9.32 12.56
CA SER A 298 23.52 8.62 11.78
C SER A 298 23.54 7.10 12.02
N VAL A 299 22.39 6.55 12.41
CA VAL A 299 22.18 5.10 12.47
C VAL A 299 21.88 4.56 11.07
N THR A 300 22.69 3.61 10.60
CA THR A 300 22.46 2.97 9.31
C THR A 300 22.41 1.45 9.48
N GLY A 301 21.23 0.88 9.28
CA GLY A 301 21.09 -0.56 9.01
C GLY A 301 21.54 -0.88 7.58
N SER A 302 21.63 -2.17 7.24
CA SER A 302 21.89 -2.62 5.87
C SER A 302 20.82 -3.62 5.45
N ALA A 303 20.38 -3.64 4.20
CA ALA A 303 19.55 -4.76 3.74
C ALA A 303 20.43 -6.04 3.66
N PRO A 304 19.97 -7.22 4.15
CA PRO A 304 18.62 -7.54 4.66
C PRO A 304 18.44 -7.39 6.19
N SER A 305 19.41 -6.85 6.92
CA SER A 305 19.43 -6.70 8.38
C SER A 305 19.28 -5.22 8.80
N PRO A 306 18.05 -4.66 8.77
CA PRO A 306 17.82 -3.28 9.23
C PRO A 306 18.07 -3.17 10.74
N ILE A 307 18.25 -1.94 11.22
CA ILE A 307 18.09 -1.65 12.64
C ILE A 307 16.62 -1.36 12.88
N VAL A 308 16.01 -2.03 13.85
CA VAL A 308 14.56 -2.00 14.07
C VAL A 308 14.21 -1.21 15.31
N PHE A 309 13.41 -0.17 15.18
CA PHE A 309 12.72 0.48 16.29
C PHE A 309 11.27 0.02 16.28
N SER A 310 10.84 -0.70 17.32
CA SER A 310 9.49 -1.28 17.42
C SER A 310 9.01 -1.27 18.87
N SER A 311 7.90 -1.95 19.17
CA SER A 311 7.36 -2.05 20.53
C SER A 311 7.26 -3.48 21.03
N TYR A 312 7.07 -3.66 22.34
CA TYR A 312 6.80 -4.96 22.97
C TYR A 312 5.71 -4.83 24.05
N GLY A 313 5.06 -5.94 24.41
CA GLY A 313 4.00 -5.93 25.42
C GLY A 313 2.65 -5.50 24.84
N ASN A 314 1.79 -4.89 25.68
CA ASN A 314 0.41 -4.58 25.32
C ASN A 314 0.23 -3.09 25.04
N GLY A 315 -0.47 -2.75 23.95
CA GLY A 315 -0.73 -1.36 23.55
C GLY A 315 0.40 -0.76 22.70
N GLN A 316 0.19 0.47 22.21
CA GLN A 316 1.21 1.23 21.48
C GLN A 316 1.98 2.14 22.44
N PRO A 317 3.32 2.23 22.32
CA PRO A 317 4.09 3.26 23.00
C PRO A 317 3.77 4.64 22.39
N ILE A 318 3.77 5.68 23.20
CA ILE A 318 3.61 7.06 22.74
C ILE A 318 4.94 7.79 22.94
N LEU A 319 5.54 8.27 21.85
CA LEU A 319 6.70 9.17 21.87
C LEU A 319 6.18 10.58 21.57
N ASP A 320 5.97 11.38 22.61
CA ASP A 320 5.42 12.74 22.56
C ASP A 320 6.57 13.75 22.56
N GLU A 321 6.93 14.23 21.37
CA GLU A 321 8.02 15.18 21.18
C GLU A 321 7.61 16.57 21.67
N TYR A 322 8.34 17.12 22.64
CA TYR A 322 8.07 18.46 23.19
C TYR A 322 8.56 19.57 22.23
N SER A 323 7.89 19.78 21.09
CA SER A 323 8.21 20.91 20.21
C SER A 323 7.19 22.05 20.36
N THR A 324 7.62 23.16 20.97
CA THR A 324 6.91 24.46 20.90
C THR A 324 7.15 25.19 19.56
N THR A 325 7.51 24.48 18.49
CA THR A 325 7.90 25.10 17.21
C THR A 325 7.12 24.49 16.05
N ASN A 326 6.10 25.23 15.61
CA ASN A 326 5.43 25.16 14.30
C ASN A 326 5.47 23.81 13.56
N CYS A 327 4.40 23.02 13.67
CA CYS A 327 3.98 22.10 12.61
C CYS A 327 3.60 22.89 11.35
N SER A 328 4.59 23.35 10.58
CA SER A 328 4.37 23.86 9.23
C SER A 328 4.79 22.79 8.23
N SER A 329 3.82 22.38 7.41
CA SER A 329 4.00 21.57 6.22
C SER A 329 5.32 21.86 5.51
N THR A 330 6.33 20.99 5.65
CA THR A 330 7.18 20.52 4.54
C THR A 330 8.36 19.64 4.95
N ASN A 331 8.77 19.51 6.22
CA ASN A 331 9.82 18.56 6.63
C ASN A 331 9.97 18.52 8.17
N ASP A 332 8.99 18.06 8.95
CA ASP A 332 9.25 17.74 10.36
C ASP A 332 8.33 16.64 10.89
N TYR A 333 8.97 15.75 11.65
CA TYR A 333 8.42 14.61 12.35
C TYR A 333 7.50 15.09 13.46
N CYS A 334 6.27 14.61 13.47
CA CYS A 334 5.35 14.78 14.59
C CYS A 334 4.63 13.44 14.76
N ASN A 335 4.85 12.79 15.90
CA ASN A 335 4.39 11.46 16.30
C ASN A 335 5.03 10.30 15.50
N PHE A 336 6.17 9.80 15.95
CA PHE A 336 6.61 8.45 15.58
C PHE A 336 5.66 7.42 16.22
N CYS A 337 4.72 6.89 15.44
CA CYS A 337 4.08 5.62 15.77
C CYS A 337 5.09 4.52 15.51
N VAL A 338 5.69 4.01 16.59
CA VAL A 338 6.55 2.84 16.51
C VAL A 338 5.65 1.62 16.34
N ASP A 339 5.65 1.02 15.14
CA ASP A 339 4.80 -0.13 14.80
C ASP A 339 4.93 -1.23 15.86
N ALA A 340 3.78 -1.69 16.36
CA ALA A 340 3.75 -2.74 17.37
C ALA A 340 3.99 -4.10 16.74
N VAL A 341 5.19 -4.67 16.93
CA VAL A 341 5.44 -6.07 16.60
C VAL A 341 4.92 -6.92 17.76
N ASN A 342 3.82 -7.63 17.52
CA ASN A 342 3.19 -8.50 18.50
C ASN A 342 4.14 -9.68 18.83
N PRO A 343 4.66 -9.83 20.06
CA PRO A 343 5.72 -10.79 20.39
C PRO A 343 5.29 -12.27 20.33
N THR A 344 4.01 -12.58 20.09
CA THR A 344 3.54 -13.96 19.94
C THR A 344 4.01 -14.65 18.66
N ALA A 345 4.69 -13.94 17.75
CA ALA A 345 5.25 -14.49 16.52
C ALA A 345 6.73 -14.91 16.63
N ILE A 346 7.35 -14.83 17.82
CA ILE A 346 8.80 -15.05 18.03
C ILE A 346 9.09 -16.27 18.92
N ASN A 347 8.38 -17.38 18.73
CA ASN A 347 8.78 -18.69 19.26
C ASN A 347 8.67 -19.77 18.20
#